data_AF-A0A938GWD0-F1
#
_entry.id   AF-A0A938GWD0-F1
#
_cell.length_a   1.000
_cell.length_b   1.000
_cell.length_c   1.000
_cell.angle_alpha   90.00
_cell.angle_beta   90.00
_cell.angle_gamma   90.00
#
_symmetry.space_group_name_H-M   'P 1'
#
loop_
_entity.id
_entity.type
_entity.pdbx_description
1 polymer ?
#
loop_
_entity_poly.entity_id
_entity_poly.type
_entity_poly.pdbx_seq_one_letter_code
_entity_poly.pdbx_strand_id
1 'polypeptide(L)'
;MSSAHPLLRLGAMLLVLPWLCFSAKAQEVFREVTYSYGAAPTVHFAELDPDTKRVFTGEHAAMAKMKRHQPKPLKLDLAGAISAELSAEFWGGHIGTAGQRFRVNDHGWIDLPQPAGTPTEPQRFYRTLLGNNVAPIPLAQLRDGENIFRFTAGKQVAYANDWGFYWIYDFTARVFYDPAKKPHPSGGMIAPTAGATFGDFLRLEVNATSPNSDIARVDFIGEYEDFD
;
A
#
# COMPACT_ATOMS: atom_id res chain seq x y z
N MET A 1 4.28 22.23 8.22
CA MET A 1 3.34 21.78 7.17
C MET A 1 4.09 20.78 6.32
N SER A 2 3.79 19.48 6.47
CA SER A 2 4.45 18.42 5.70
C SER A 2 3.80 18.39 4.32
N SER A 3 4.57 18.74 3.29
CA SER A 3 4.16 18.58 1.89
C SER A 3 4.30 17.11 1.53
N ALA A 4 3.20 16.47 1.10
CA ALA A 4 3.28 15.24 0.35
C ALA A 4 4.17 15.52 -0.87
N HIS A 5 5.32 14.86 -0.97
CA HIS A 5 6.08 14.85 -2.20
C HIS A 5 5.40 13.80 -3.10
N PRO A 6 4.76 14.20 -4.21
CA PRO A 6 4.29 13.23 -5.18
C PRO A 6 5.54 12.61 -5.82
N LEU A 7 5.97 11.45 -5.34
CA LEU A 7 6.73 10.52 -6.16
C LEU A 7 5.75 10.00 -7.21
N LEU A 8 5.63 10.73 -8.31
CA LEU A 8 4.90 10.28 -9.48
C LEU A 8 5.74 9.18 -10.14
N ARG A 9 5.57 7.94 -9.68
CA ARG A 9 6.06 6.78 -10.40
C ARG A 9 5.06 6.47 -11.52
N LEU A 10 5.33 6.97 -12.71
CA LEU A 10 4.75 6.43 -13.94
C LEU A 10 5.46 5.10 -14.22
N GLY A 11 5.11 4.07 -13.45
CA GLY A 11 5.58 2.71 -13.69
C GLY A 11 4.77 2.09 -14.82
N ALA A 12 5.40 1.88 -15.98
CA ALA A 12 4.97 0.80 -16.86
C ALA A 12 5.66 -0.47 -16.35
N MET A 13 4.93 -1.23 -15.54
CA MET A 13 5.42 -2.49 -15.00
C MET A 13 5.25 -3.56 -16.08
N LEU A 14 6.37 -3.92 -16.72
CA LEU A 14 6.45 -5.12 -17.54
C LEU A 14 6.96 -6.25 -16.64
N LEU A 15 6.05 -7.07 -16.12
CA LEU A 15 6.40 -8.23 -15.30
C LEU A 15 5.99 -9.55 -15.97
N VAL A 16 6.92 -10.51 -15.96
CA VAL A 16 6.71 -11.94 -16.24
C VAL A 16 6.28 -12.62 -14.93
N LEU A 17 5.25 -13.47 -15.00
CA LEU A 17 4.54 -14.18 -13.91
C LEU A 17 5.41 -15.14 -13.06
N PRO A 18 4.90 -15.68 -11.93
CA PRO A 18 4.28 -15.04 -10.76
C PRO A 18 5.06 -15.41 -9.46
N TRP A 19 5.23 -14.50 -8.52
CA TRP A 19 4.95 -14.64 -7.06
C TRP A 19 5.70 -13.61 -6.17
N LEU A 20 6.24 -12.50 -6.68
CA LEU A 20 6.49 -11.33 -5.84
C LEU A 20 5.17 -10.57 -5.60
N CYS A 21 4.72 -10.59 -4.34
CA CYS A 21 3.37 -10.22 -3.88
C CYS A 21 2.98 -8.74 -4.09
N PHE A 22 2.81 -8.34 -5.35
CA PHE A 22 1.89 -7.29 -5.75
C PHE A 22 0.58 -7.97 -6.16
N SER A 23 -0.58 -7.40 -5.84
CA SER A 23 -1.85 -7.89 -6.42
C SER A 23 -1.94 -7.68 -7.93
N ALA A 24 -1.04 -6.85 -8.49
CA ALA A 24 -1.05 -6.52 -9.90
C ALA A 24 -0.50 -7.67 -10.74
N LYS A 25 -1.30 -8.14 -11.70
CA LYS A 25 -0.90 -9.20 -12.62
C LYS A 25 -0.05 -8.65 -13.76
N ALA A 26 0.68 -9.54 -14.42
CA ALA A 26 1.35 -9.22 -15.67
C ALA A 26 0.39 -8.51 -16.64
N GLN A 27 0.86 -7.45 -17.31
CA GLN A 27 0.12 -6.65 -18.29
C GLN A 27 -1.00 -5.75 -17.72
N GLU A 28 -1.17 -5.67 -16.41
CA GLU A 28 -2.07 -4.68 -15.83
C GLU A 28 -1.50 -3.27 -15.94
N VAL A 29 -2.36 -2.32 -16.29
CA VAL A 29 -2.02 -0.90 -16.39
C VAL A 29 -2.59 -0.22 -15.17
N PHE A 30 -1.71 0.34 -14.34
CA PHE A 30 -2.12 1.03 -13.14
C PHE A 30 -1.29 2.28 -12.87
N ARG A 31 -1.80 3.11 -11.98
CA ARG A 31 -1.07 4.23 -11.40
C ARG A 31 -1.07 4.07 -9.90
N GLU A 32 0.11 4.12 -9.31
CA GLU A 32 0.30 4.11 -7.87
C GLU A 32 0.57 5.53 -7.35
N VAL A 33 -0.01 5.83 -6.19
CA VAL A 33 0.28 7.05 -5.46
C VAL A 33 0.47 6.69 -3.99
N THR A 34 1.69 6.86 -3.51
CA THR A 34 2.07 6.54 -2.14
C THR A 34 2.02 7.78 -1.27
N TYR A 35 1.34 7.66 -0.13
CA TYR A 35 1.48 8.60 0.97
C TYR A 35 2.66 8.13 1.83
N SER A 36 3.83 8.69 1.58
CA SER A 36 5.01 8.48 2.40
C SER A 36 5.18 9.65 3.36
N TYR A 37 5.38 9.35 4.64
CA TYR A 37 5.94 10.33 5.55
C TYR A 37 7.42 10.47 5.20
N GLY A 38 7.86 11.69 4.87
CA GLY A 38 9.18 11.96 4.28
C GLY A 38 10.36 11.24 4.95
N ALA A 39 11.46 11.11 4.20
CA ALA A 39 12.62 10.20 4.36
C ALA A 39 13.25 9.92 5.74
N ALA A 40 12.82 10.57 6.83
CA ALA A 40 13.26 10.19 8.17
C ALA A 40 12.42 8.98 8.67
N PRO A 41 13.06 7.83 8.97
CA PRO A 41 12.38 6.61 9.43
C PRO A 41 11.71 6.73 10.82
N THR A 42 11.61 7.93 11.38
CA THR A 42 10.99 8.22 12.68
C THR A 42 9.62 8.87 12.58
N VAL A 43 9.10 9.09 11.37
CA VAL A 43 7.84 9.85 11.15
C VAL A 43 6.68 8.95 10.74
N HIS A 44 6.58 7.75 11.31
CA HIS A 44 5.36 6.95 11.20
C HIS A 44 4.16 7.69 11.82
N PHE A 45 2.94 7.35 11.41
CA PHE A 45 1.75 7.83 12.11
C PHE A 45 1.03 6.67 12.77
N ALA A 46 0.49 6.93 13.95
CA ALA A 46 -0.27 5.95 14.69
C ALA A 46 -1.76 6.22 14.58
N GLU A 47 -2.53 5.17 14.79
CA GLU A 47 -3.94 5.28 15.16
C GLU A 47 -4.15 4.54 16.47
N LEU A 48 -5.01 5.12 17.29
CA LEU A 48 -5.40 4.62 18.60
C LEU A 48 -6.92 4.52 18.58
N ASP A 49 -7.45 3.48 19.19
CA ASP A 49 -8.88 3.29 19.37
C ASP A 49 -9.54 4.60 19.84
N PRO A 50 -10.42 5.21 19.02
CA PRO A 50 -11.08 6.46 19.39
C PRO A 50 -12.02 6.28 20.59
N ASP A 51 -12.44 5.05 20.87
CA ASP A 51 -13.39 4.72 21.94
C ASP A 51 -12.68 4.19 23.21
N THR A 52 -11.34 4.25 23.27
CA THR A 52 -10.60 3.82 24.46
C THR A 52 -11.01 4.63 25.68
N LYS A 53 -11.26 3.93 26.80
CA LYS A 53 -11.54 4.54 28.10
C LYS A 53 -10.29 4.64 28.98
N ARG A 54 -9.13 4.24 28.45
CA ARG A 54 -7.87 4.23 29.19
C ARG A 54 -7.48 5.66 29.55
N VAL A 55 -7.27 5.90 30.85
CA VAL A 55 -6.66 7.15 31.32
C VAL A 55 -5.16 7.03 31.13
N PHE A 56 -4.62 7.83 30.21
CA PHE A 56 -3.18 7.81 29.92
C PHE A 56 -2.41 8.66 30.93
N THR A 57 -1.49 8.03 31.66
CA THR A 57 -0.62 8.66 32.65
C THR A 57 0.85 8.29 32.42
N GLY A 58 1.76 8.95 33.14
CA GLY A 58 3.21 8.67 33.06
C GLY A 58 3.75 8.81 31.63
N GLU A 59 4.53 7.82 31.20
CA GLU A 59 5.18 7.75 29.89
C GLU A 59 4.18 7.77 28.71
N HIS A 60 2.91 7.42 28.95
CA HIS A 60 1.89 7.37 27.90
C HIS A 60 1.00 8.63 27.85
N ALA A 61 1.24 9.65 28.69
CA ALA A 61 0.36 10.82 28.80
C ALA A 61 0.15 11.57 27.46
N ALA A 62 1.10 11.48 26.53
CA ALA A 62 0.97 12.06 25.20
C ALA A 62 -0.15 11.42 24.35
N MET A 63 -0.51 10.16 24.61
CA MET A 63 -1.53 9.41 23.86
C MET A 63 -2.94 9.98 24.05
N ALA A 64 -3.20 10.62 25.19
CA ALA A 64 -4.45 11.36 25.45
C ALA A 64 -4.63 12.56 24.51
N LYS A 65 -3.54 13.13 23.99
CA LYS A 65 -3.55 14.30 23.10
C LYS A 65 -3.36 13.93 21.63
N MET A 66 -3.08 12.66 21.34
CA MET A 66 -2.88 12.19 19.99
C MET A 66 -4.18 12.40 19.21
N LYS A 67 -4.07 13.04 18.04
CA LYS A 67 -5.22 13.25 17.15
C LYS A 67 -5.54 11.95 16.41
N ARG A 68 -6.82 11.67 16.21
CA ARG A 68 -7.34 10.48 15.52
C ARG A 68 -7.77 10.83 14.11
N HIS A 69 -7.77 9.83 13.23
CA HIS A 69 -8.38 9.92 11.89
C HIS A 69 -7.84 11.11 11.09
N GLN A 70 -6.54 11.36 11.21
CA GLN A 70 -5.93 12.53 10.60
C GLN A 70 -6.02 12.43 9.07
N PRO A 71 -6.43 13.50 8.35
CA PRO A 71 -6.60 13.45 6.91
C PRO A 71 -5.27 13.23 6.20
N LYS A 72 -5.25 12.29 5.27
CA LYS A 72 -4.12 11.93 4.41
C LYS A 72 -4.51 12.13 2.94
N PRO A 73 -4.25 13.30 2.34
CA PRO A 73 -4.67 13.58 0.97
C PRO A 73 -3.80 12.84 -0.04
N LEU A 74 -4.43 12.24 -1.05
CA LEU A 74 -3.79 11.70 -2.26
C LEU A 74 -4.52 12.21 -3.50
N LYS A 75 -3.79 12.56 -4.56
CA LYS A 75 -4.38 12.93 -5.85
C LYS A 75 -4.40 11.72 -6.78
N LEU A 76 -5.59 11.28 -7.18
CA LEU A 76 -5.82 10.13 -8.03
C LEU A 76 -6.39 10.58 -9.38
N ASP A 77 -5.97 9.93 -10.46
CA ASP A 77 -6.63 10.02 -11.77
C ASP A 77 -7.62 8.87 -11.85
N LEU A 78 -8.89 9.16 -12.11
CA LEU A 78 -9.94 8.14 -12.26
C LEU A 78 -10.47 8.05 -13.69
N ALA A 79 -9.94 8.84 -14.63
CA ALA A 79 -10.37 8.82 -16.02
C ALA A 79 -10.04 7.46 -16.66
N GLY A 80 -11.08 6.65 -16.86
CA GLY A 80 -10.97 5.29 -17.39
C GLY A 80 -10.60 4.22 -16.36
N ALA A 81 -10.71 4.53 -15.06
CA ALA A 81 -10.44 3.56 -14.00
C ALA A 81 -11.45 2.39 -14.03
N ILE A 82 -10.94 1.17 -13.84
CA ILE A 82 -11.75 -0.06 -13.79
C ILE A 82 -11.80 -0.68 -12.39
N SER A 83 -10.79 -0.42 -11.57
CA SER A 83 -10.75 -0.79 -10.16
C SER A 83 -9.72 0.05 -9.40
N ALA A 84 -9.79 0.02 -8.08
CA ALA A 84 -8.80 0.63 -7.21
C ALA A 84 -8.64 -0.19 -5.93
N GLU A 85 -7.47 -0.06 -5.31
CA GLU A 85 -7.15 -0.74 -4.06
C GLU A 85 -6.19 0.10 -3.21
N LEU A 86 -6.13 -0.24 -1.93
CA LEU A 86 -5.17 0.30 -0.98
C LEU A 86 -4.28 -0.82 -0.46
N SER A 87 -2.98 -0.56 -0.45
CA SER A 87 -2.01 -1.31 0.34
C SER A 87 -1.44 -0.43 1.44
N ALA A 88 -1.15 -0.99 2.61
CA ALA A 88 -0.53 -0.27 3.71
C ALA A 88 0.63 -1.07 4.30
N GLU A 89 1.75 -0.39 4.53
CA GLU A 89 2.82 -0.89 5.38
C GLU A 89 2.51 -0.50 6.83
N PHE A 90 2.40 -1.48 7.73
CA PHE A 90 2.06 -1.20 9.12
C PHE A 90 2.57 -2.27 10.08
N TRP A 91 2.92 -1.83 11.29
CA TRP A 91 3.08 -2.71 12.45
C TRP A 91 1.76 -2.76 13.23
N GLY A 92 1.25 -3.96 13.48
CA GLY A 92 -0.05 -4.22 14.12
C GLY A 92 -0.19 -3.70 15.56
N GLY A 93 0.89 -3.14 16.12
CA GLY A 93 0.94 -2.48 17.42
C GLY A 93 0.73 -3.43 18.57
N HIS A 94 -0.07 -3.03 19.56
CA HIS A 94 -0.33 -3.89 20.71
C HIS A 94 -1.05 -5.17 20.26
N ILE A 95 -0.52 -6.32 20.70
CA ILE A 95 -1.15 -7.62 20.52
C ILE A 95 -2.60 -7.56 21.00
N GLY A 96 -3.53 -8.11 20.21
CA GLY A 96 -4.96 -8.02 20.45
C GLY A 96 -5.65 -6.78 19.85
N THR A 97 -4.93 -5.79 19.30
CA THR A 97 -5.58 -4.67 18.58
C THR A 97 -6.31 -5.20 17.36
N ALA A 98 -7.62 -4.94 17.28
CA ALA A 98 -8.49 -5.34 16.18
C ALA A 98 -9.07 -4.12 15.46
N GLY A 99 -9.79 -4.37 14.35
CA GLY A 99 -10.55 -3.33 13.66
C GLY A 99 -9.70 -2.23 13.03
N GLN A 100 -8.45 -2.54 12.66
CA GLN A 100 -7.63 -1.66 11.83
C GLN A 100 -8.32 -1.46 10.49
N ARG A 101 -8.72 -0.22 10.22
CA ARG A 101 -9.57 0.13 9.08
C ARG A 101 -9.12 1.44 8.47
N PHE A 102 -9.51 1.68 7.23
CA PHE A 102 -9.38 2.98 6.58
C PHE A 102 -10.70 3.40 5.92
N ARG A 103 -10.82 4.68 5.57
CA ARG A 103 -11.91 5.19 4.75
C ARG A 103 -11.40 6.29 3.84
N VAL A 104 -12.15 6.55 2.76
CA VAL A 104 -11.86 7.60 1.80
C VAL A 104 -13.08 8.50 1.60
N ASN A 105 -12.87 9.82 1.45
CA ASN A 105 -13.90 10.84 1.19
C ASN A 105 -15.15 10.77 2.09
N ASP A 106 -14.99 10.33 3.34
CA ASP A 106 -16.05 10.17 4.35
C ASP A 106 -17.07 9.03 4.08
N HIS A 107 -16.74 8.10 3.18
CA HIS A 107 -17.47 6.85 3.02
C HIS A 107 -17.24 5.87 4.19
N GLY A 108 -17.88 4.70 4.11
CA GLY A 108 -17.77 3.65 5.12
C GLY A 108 -16.34 3.15 5.33
N TRP A 109 -16.09 2.60 6.51
CA TRP A 109 -14.80 1.99 6.85
C TRP A 109 -14.59 0.67 6.10
N ILE A 110 -13.38 0.49 5.57
CA ILE A 110 -12.88 -0.70 4.89
C ILE A 110 -11.79 -1.32 5.77
N ASP A 111 -11.85 -2.63 5.97
CA ASP A 111 -10.84 -3.35 6.74
C ASP A 111 -9.47 -3.31 6.06
N LEU A 112 -8.43 -3.04 6.85
CA LEU A 112 -7.07 -3.27 6.38
C LEU A 112 -6.82 -4.78 6.29
N PRO A 113 -6.12 -5.22 5.24
CA PRO A 113 -5.86 -6.63 5.05
C PRO A 113 -5.00 -7.16 6.21
N GLN A 114 -5.13 -8.46 6.46
CA GLN A 114 -4.32 -9.18 7.44
C GLN A 114 -3.33 -10.08 6.70
N PRO A 115 -2.21 -10.50 7.33
CA PRO A 115 -1.25 -11.39 6.68
C PRO A 115 -1.94 -12.69 6.25
N ALA A 116 -1.75 -13.08 4.99
CA ALA A 116 -2.23 -14.35 4.48
C ALA A 116 -1.63 -15.52 5.28
N GLY A 117 -2.38 -16.61 5.43
CA GLY A 117 -1.92 -17.80 6.16
C GLY A 117 -1.85 -17.65 7.69
N THR A 118 -2.24 -16.50 8.26
CA THR A 118 -2.34 -16.37 9.72
C THR A 118 -3.44 -17.30 10.26
N PRO A 119 -3.20 -18.09 11.31
CA PRO A 119 -4.25 -18.86 12.00
C PRO A 119 -5.41 -17.94 12.42
N THR A 120 -6.61 -18.52 12.59
CA THR A 120 -7.82 -17.76 12.97
C THR A 120 -7.52 -16.75 14.10
N GLU A 121 -8.09 -15.54 14.00
CA GLU A 121 -7.83 -14.40 14.89
C GLU A 121 -6.41 -13.78 14.75
N PRO A 122 -6.08 -13.18 13.59
CA PRO A 122 -4.76 -12.57 13.34
C PRO A 122 -4.36 -11.50 14.36
N GLN A 123 -5.33 -10.88 15.02
CA GLN A 123 -5.11 -9.92 16.09
C GLN A 123 -4.29 -10.47 17.27
N ARG A 124 -4.27 -11.80 17.48
CA ARG A 124 -3.57 -12.44 18.59
C ARG A 124 -2.08 -12.70 18.35
N PHE A 125 -1.55 -12.26 17.21
CA PHE A 125 -0.14 -12.41 16.86
C PHE A 125 0.51 -11.04 16.64
N TYR A 126 1.82 -10.97 16.92
CA TYR A 126 2.62 -9.88 16.39
C TYR A 126 2.63 -9.99 14.87
N ARG A 127 2.27 -8.90 14.20
CA ARG A 127 2.16 -8.86 12.75
C ARG A 127 2.67 -7.54 12.22
N THR A 128 3.37 -7.64 11.11
CA THR A 128 3.80 -6.52 10.30
C THR A 128 3.41 -6.85 8.86
N LEU A 129 2.78 -5.89 8.19
CA LEU A 129 2.54 -5.99 6.75
C LEU A 129 3.50 -5.05 6.07
N LEU A 130 4.15 -5.54 5.02
CA LEU A 130 5.15 -4.82 4.24
C LEU A 130 4.57 -4.21 2.96
N GLY A 131 3.26 -3.92 2.95
CA GLY A 131 2.59 -3.32 1.78
C GLY A 131 2.30 -4.28 0.62
N ASN A 132 2.32 -5.59 0.83
CA ASN A 132 1.98 -6.59 -0.19
C ASN A 132 0.47 -6.92 -0.25
N ASN A 133 -0.21 -6.89 0.89
CA ASN A 133 -1.65 -7.18 0.93
C ASN A 133 -2.48 -5.95 0.61
N VAL A 134 -3.60 -6.17 -0.07
CA VAL A 134 -4.47 -5.10 -0.56
C VAL A 134 -5.89 -5.21 -0.03
N ALA A 135 -6.54 -4.06 0.11
CA ALA A 135 -7.98 -3.95 0.30
C ALA A 135 -8.59 -3.23 -0.90
N PRO A 136 -9.63 -3.80 -1.55
CA PRO A 136 -10.29 -3.13 -2.66
C PRO A 136 -10.98 -1.85 -2.19
N ILE A 137 -10.84 -0.78 -2.96
CA ILE A 137 -11.57 0.47 -2.77
C ILE A 137 -12.68 0.53 -3.81
N PRO A 138 -13.97 0.57 -3.41
CA PRO A 138 -15.04 0.75 -4.38
C PRO A 138 -14.87 2.08 -5.12
N LEU A 139 -14.85 2.06 -6.46
CA LEU A 139 -14.64 3.27 -7.27
C LEU A 139 -15.65 4.38 -6.96
N ALA A 140 -16.89 4.01 -6.59
CA ALA A 140 -17.93 4.95 -6.18
C ALA A 140 -17.60 5.76 -4.90
N GLN A 141 -16.58 5.35 -4.14
CA GLN A 141 -16.08 6.10 -2.97
C GLN A 141 -14.94 7.07 -3.33
N LEU A 142 -14.38 6.97 -4.54
CA LEU A 142 -13.30 7.80 -5.02
C LEU A 142 -13.86 8.93 -5.89
N ARG A 143 -13.07 10.01 -5.99
CA ARG A 143 -13.32 11.12 -6.92
C ARG A 143 -12.06 11.45 -7.69
N ASP A 144 -12.21 11.96 -8.90
CA ASP A 144 -11.06 12.43 -9.67
C ASP A 144 -10.39 13.60 -8.93
N GLY A 145 -9.05 13.60 -8.91
CA GLY A 145 -8.25 14.56 -8.14
C GLY A 145 -8.06 14.15 -6.67
N GLU A 146 -8.24 15.08 -5.75
CA GLU A 146 -7.86 14.89 -4.34
C GLU A 146 -8.84 14.01 -3.57
N ASN A 147 -8.34 12.93 -2.97
CA ASN A 147 -9.06 12.01 -2.10
C ASN A 147 -8.49 12.06 -0.68
N ILE A 148 -9.35 12.09 0.33
CA ILE A 148 -8.92 12.16 1.74
C ILE A 148 -9.03 10.79 2.39
N PHE A 149 -7.87 10.19 2.67
CA PHE A 149 -7.78 8.93 3.41
C PHE A 149 -7.69 9.19 4.91
N ARG A 150 -8.34 8.35 5.70
CA ARG A 150 -8.23 8.34 7.16
C ARG A 150 -8.16 6.90 7.64
N PHE A 151 -7.41 6.69 8.71
CA PHE A 151 -7.23 5.37 9.32
C PHE A 151 -7.86 5.37 10.71
N THR A 152 -8.11 4.18 11.24
CA THR A 152 -8.56 4.00 12.62
C THR A 152 -8.08 2.67 13.15
N ALA A 153 -7.89 2.60 14.47
CA ALA A 153 -7.85 1.34 15.20
C ALA A 153 -9.23 1.06 15.81
N GLY A 154 -9.50 -0.20 16.14
CA GLY A 154 -10.56 -0.58 17.06
C GLY A 154 -9.97 -1.01 18.41
N LYS A 155 -10.83 -1.49 19.30
CA LYS A 155 -10.45 -1.98 20.63
C LYS A 155 -9.41 -3.10 20.60
N GLN A 156 -8.70 -3.24 21.72
CA GLN A 156 -7.92 -4.43 21.98
C GLN A 156 -8.86 -5.54 22.49
N VAL A 157 -8.88 -6.68 21.81
CA VAL A 157 -9.80 -7.81 22.11
C VAL A 157 -9.13 -8.97 22.85
N ALA A 158 -7.82 -8.87 23.10
CA ALA A 158 -7.04 -9.86 23.84
C ALA A 158 -5.95 -9.18 24.68
N TYR A 159 -5.51 -9.83 25.75
CA TYR A 159 -4.36 -9.43 26.58
C TYR A 159 -4.48 -8.07 27.34
N ALA A 160 -5.71 -7.58 27.54
CA ALA A 160 -6.16 -6.69 28.64
C ALA A 160 -5.39 -5.37 28.92
N ASN A 161 -4.93 -4.66 27.89
CA ASN A 161 -4.40 -3.29 28.01
C ASN A 161 -5.47 -2.20 27.76
N ASP A 162 -6.67 -2.55 27.30
CA ASP A 162 -7.82 -1.65 27.07
C ASP A 162 -7.55 -0.44 26.15
N TRP A 163 -6.54 -0.54 25.27
CA TRP A 163 -6.29 0.45 24.24
C TRP A 163 -5.69 -0.17 22.97
N GLY A 164 -6.52 -0.23 21.93
CA GLY A 164 -6.06 -0.67 20.62
C GLY A 164 -5.20 0.41 19.98
N PHE A 165 -4.07 0.00 19.40
CA PHE A 165 -3.09 0.92 18.85
C PHE A 165 -2.26 0.23 17.77
N TYR A 166 -1.91 0.94 16.70
CA TYR A 166 -0.99 0.45 15.68
C TYR A 166 -0.28 1.59 14.94
N TRP A 167 0.84 1.27 14.30
CA TRP A 167 1.63 2.22 13.51
C TRP A 167 1.48 1.92 12.04
N ILE A 168 1.24 2.97 11.25
CA ILE A 168 1.25 2.94 9.78
C ILE A 168 2.51 3.67 9.32
N TYR A 169 3.29 3.00 8.49
CA TYR A 169 4.55 3.52 7.97
C TYR A 169 4.29 4.29 6.68
N ASP A 170 3.60 3.66 5.74
CA ASP A 170 3.07 4.27 4.54
C ASP A 170 1.77 3.60 4.09
N PHE A 171 1.15 4.17 3.06
CA PHE A 171 0.15 3.47 2.29
C PHE A 171 0.16 3.92 0.84
N THR A 172 -0.24 3.02 -0.05
CA THR A 172 -0.29 3.23 -1.50
C THR A 172 -1.70 2.96 -2.00
N ALA A 173 -2.27 3.94 -2.70
CA ALA A 173 -3.47 3.72 -3.51
C ALA A 173 -3.05 3.35 -4.93
N ARG A 174 -3.56 2.25 -5.46
CA ARG A 174 -3.38 1.83 -6.86
C ARG A 174 -4.71 1.93 -7.59
N VAL A 175 -4.70 2.58 -8.75
CA VAL A 175 -5.85 2.68 -9.65
C VAL A 175 -5.52 1.95 -10.94
N PHE A 176 -6.35 0.99 -11.32
CA PHE A 176 -6.18 0.17 -12.52
C PHE A 176 -7.03 0.70 -13.67
N TYR A 177 -6.54 0.51 -14.88
CA TYR A 177 -7.17 0.96 -16.12
C TYR A 177 -7.27 -0.19 -17.11
N ASP A 178 -8.23 -0.07 -18.03
CA ASP A 178 -8.31 -0.95 -19.18
C ASP A 178 -7.14 -0.65 -20.14
N PRO A 179 -6.20 -1.60 -20.37
CA PRO A 179 -5.04 -1.39 -21.24
C PRO A 179 -5.46 -1.08 -22.69
N ALA A 180 -6.63 -1.53 -23.13
CA ALA A 180 -7.13 -1.26 -24.48
C ALA A 180 -7.64 0.19 -24.63
N LYS A 181 -7.89 0.91 -23.54
CA LYS A 181 -8.54 2.24 -23.56
C LYS A 181 -7.65 3.37 -23.04
N LYS A 182 -6.75 3.11 -22.10
CA LYS A 182 -5.89 4.12 -21.49
C LYS A 182 -4.52 4.12 -22.20
N PRO A 183 -4.09 5.20 -22.89
CA PRO A 183 -2.75 5.24 -23.46
C PRO A 183 -1.68 5.08 -22.38
N HIS A 184 -0.80 4.08 -22.53
CA HIS A 184 0.21 3.72 -21.56
C HIS A 184 1.51 3.28 -22.24
N PRO A 185 2.68 3.36 -21.56
CA PRO A 185 3.90 2.77 -22.10
C PRO A 185 3.78 1.25 -22.21
N SER A 186 4.40 0.70 -23.25
CA SER A 186 4.42 -0.73 -23.56
C SER A 186 5.85 -1.18 -23.82
N GLY A 187 6.11 -2.47 -23.67
CA GLY A 187 7.44 -3.03 -23.85
C GLY A 187 7.45 -4.55 -23.78
N GLY A 188 8.64 -5.12 -23.92
CA GLY A 188 8.90 -6.55 -23.96
C GLY A 188 10.31 -6.86 -23.49
N MET A 189 10.48 -7.96 -22.75
CA MET A 189 11.80 -8.50 -22.46
C MET A 189 12.42 -9.04 -23.76
N ILE A 190 13.61 -8.56 -24.08
CA ILE A 190 14.45 -9.08 -25.18
C ILE A 190 15.40 -10.15 -24.63
N ALA A 191 15.97 -9.92 -23.44
CA ALA A 191 16.85 -10.87 -22.76
C ALA A 191 16.68 -10.80 -21.23
N PRO A 192 16.72 -11.95 -20.52
CA PRO A 192 16.84 -13.31 -21.05
C PRO A 192 15.53 -13.78 -21.70
N THR A 193 15.64 -14.70 -22.67
CA THR A 193 14.47 -15.42 -23.18
C THR A 193 14.04 -16.51 -22.19
N ALA A 194 12.77 -16.89 -22.21
CA ALA A 194 12.27 -17.98 -21.36
C ALA A 194 13.11 -19.26 -21.53
N GLY A 195 13.54 -19.87 -20.41
CA GLY A 195 14.38 -21.07 -20.39
C GLY A 195 15.87 -20.83 -20.67
N ALA A 196 16.31 -19.58 -20.87
CA ALA A 196 17.73 -19.30 -21.03
C ALA A 196 18.51 -19.54 -19.73
N THR A 197 19.66 -20.19 -19.85
CA THR A 197 20.67 -20.24 -18.80
C THR A 197 21.62 -19.05 -18.94
N PHE A 198 22.09 -18.51 -17.84
CA PHE A 198 23.12 -17.47 -17.81
C PHE A 198 24.24 -17.91 -16.86
N GLY A 199 25.46 -17.47 -17.16
CA GLY A 199 26.61 -17.69 -16.28
C GLY A 199 26.67 -16.63 -15.18
N ASP A 200 27.88 -16.17 -14.85
CA ASP A 200 28.11 -15.20 -13.78
C ASP A 200 27.48 -13.82 -14.03
N PHE A 201 27.08 -13.53 -15.27
CA PHE A 201 26.48 -12.26 -15.67
C PHE A 201 25.13 -12.45 -16.34
N LEU A 202 24.09 -11.85 -15.77
CA LEU A 202 22.76 -11.76 -16.35
C LEU A 202 22.65 -10.47 -17.19
N ARG A 203 22.45 -10.62 -18.50
CA ARG A 203 22.09 -9.49 -19.37
C ARG A 203 20.59 -9.28 -19.32
N LEU A 204 20.19 -8.08 -18.93
CA LEU A 204 18.81 -7.60 -18.95
C LEU A 204 18.64 -6.63 -20.11
N GLU A 205 17.68 -6.89 -20.98
CA GLU A 205 17.39 -6.05 -22.13
C GLU A 205 15.90 -6.03 -22.44
N VAL A 206 15.39 -4.84 -22.77
CA VAL A 206 13.99 -4.61 -23.11
C VAL A 206 13.87 -3.74 -24.35
N ASN A 207 12.76 -3.87 -25.06
CA ASN A 207 12.21 -2.76 -25.82
C ASN A 207 11.13 -2.08 -24.97
N ALA A 208 11.06 -0.76 -25.05
CA ALA A 208 9.98 -0.03 -24.41
C ALA A 208 9.66 1.22 -25.23
N THR A 209 8.36 1.52 -25.34
CA THR A 209 7.84 2.68 -26.06
C THR A 209 6.72 3.32 -25.26
N SER A 210 6.49 4.61 -25.45
CA SER A 210 5.46 5.35 -24.72
C SER A 210 4.74 6.31 -25.65
N PRO A 211 3.40 6.33 -25.62
CA PRO A 211 2.63 7.26 -26.45
C PRO A 211 2.58 8.68 -25.88
N ASN A 212 2.96 8.87 -24.60
CA ASN A 212 2.71 10.11 -23.87
C ASN A 212 3.95 10.99 -23.67
N SER A 213 5.12 10.36 -23.52
CA SER A 213 6.40 11.03 -23.25
C SER A 213 7.55 10.02 -23.32
N ASP A 214 8.80 10.50 -23.29
CA ASP A 214 9.96 9.64 -23.10
C ASP A 214 9.85 8.81 -21.82
N ILE A 215 10.39 7.59 -21.87
CA ILE A 215 10.44 6.68 -20.73
C ILE A 215 11.58 7.10 -19.82
N ALA A 216 11.26 7.55 -18.61
CA ALA A 216 12.26 8.01 -17.66
C ALA A 216 13.05 6.86 -17.02
N ARG A 217 12.44 5.69 -16.84
CA ARG A 217 13.03 4.54 -16.14
C ARG A 217 12.32 3.24 -16.52
N VAL A 218 13.09 2.15 -16.57
CA VAL A 218 12.59 0.77 -16.57
C VAL A 218 13.19 0.09 -15.35
N ASP A 219 12.34 -0.58 -14.56
CA ASP A 219 12.75 -1.38 -13.42
C ASP A 219 12.58 -2.86 -13.75
N PHE A 220 13.61 -3.65 -13.44
CA PHE A 220 13.59 -5.09 -13.56
C PHE A 220 13.36 -5.69 -12.18
N ILE A 221 12.29 -6.47 -12.03
CA ILE A 221 11.96 -7.15 -10.79
C ILE A 221 12.12 -8.65 -11.05
N GLY A 222 13.11 -9.26 -10.39
CA GLY A 222 13.36 -10.68 -10.44
C GLY A 222 12.83 -11.35 -9.18
N GLU A 223 12.19 -12.50 -9.37
CA GLU A 223 11.85 -13.41 -8.29
C GLU A 223 12.75 -14.64 -8.36
N TYR A 224 13.16 -15.11 -7.18
CA TYR A 224 14.08 -16.21 -7.04
C TYR A 224 13.46 -17.20 -6.06
N GLU A 225 13.30 -18.45 -6.50
CA GLU A 225 12.97 -19.56 -5.61
C GLU A 225 14.29 -20.13 -5.02
N ASP A 226 14.27 -20.51 -3.76
CA ASP A 226 15.37 -21.18 -3.04
C ASP A 226 16.70 -20.41 -2.92
N PHE A 227 16.67 -19.10 -3.12
CA PHE A 227 17.77 -18.18 -2.79
C PHE A 227 17.27 -17.15 -1.78
N ASP A 228 17.49 -17.44 -0.49
CA ASP A 228 17.42 -16.47 0.62
C ASP A 228 18.83 -15.91 0.93
#